data_AF-A0A7S6VY36-F1
#
_entry.id   AF-A0A7S6VY36-F1
#
_cell.length_a   1.000
_cell.length_b   1.000
_cell.length_c   1.000
_cell.angle_alpha   90.00
_cell.angle_beta   90.00
_cell.angle_gamma   90.00
#
_symmetry.space_group_name_H-M   'P 1'
#
loop_
_entity.id
_entity.type
_entity.pdbx_description
1 polymer ?
#
loop_
_entity_poly.entity_id
_entity_poly.type
_entity_poly.pdbx_seq_one_letter_code
_entity_poly.pdbx_strand_id
1 'polypeptide(L)'
;MPKYIAQQSIGHFMPGDEIKGLSDERIQALLVSGAIAEPKEPELEKDDGTAAQLASLTAENADLKAKVTELEKSLAASEKKLAAEIKKTAAS
;
A
#
# COMPACT_ATOMS: atom_id res chain seq x y z
N MET A 1 -21.56 -27.94 15.09
CA MET A 1 -22.22 -27.03 14.14
C MET A 1 -21.15 -26.08 13.60
N PRO A 2 -20.99 -25.97 12.27
CA PRO A 2 -20.12 -24.96 11.70
C PRO A 2 -20.58 -23.58 12.18
N LYS A 3 -19.62 -22.78 12.63
CA LYS A 3 -19.86 -21.38 13.00
C LYS A 3 -19.77 -20.57 11.72
N TYR A 4 -20.57 -19.51 11.59
CA TYR A 4 -20.48 -18.59 10.45
C TYR A 4 -20.46 -17.17 10.98
N ILE A 5 -19.75 -16.29 10.27
CA ILE A 5 -19.59 -14.88 10.60
C ILE A 5 -20.24 -14.06 9.50
N ALA A 6 -21.06 -13.09 9.88
CA ALA A 6 -21.63 -12.13 8.94
C ALA A 6 -20.52 -11.28 8.31
N GLN A 7 -20.50 -11.19 6.98
CA GLN A 7 -19.61 -10.28 6.23
C GLN A 7 -20.27 -8.93 5.96
N GLN A 8 -21.60 -8.89 6.02
CA GLN A 8 -22.43 -7.72 5.78
C GLN A 8 -23.60 -7.70 6.77
N SER A 9 -24.34 -6.59 6.85
CA SER A 9 -25.49 -6.50 7.74
C SER A 9 -26.64 -7.41 7.28
N ILE A 10 -27.11 -8.29 8.16
CA ILE A 10 -28.19 -9.24 7.88
C ILE A 10 -29.22 -9.15 9.01
N GLY A 11 -30.25 -8.33 8.83
CA GLY A 11 -31.28 -8.13 9.84
C GLY A 11 -30.69 -7.52 11.12
N HIS A 12 -30.57 -8.34 12.18
CA HIS A 12 -29.99 -7.92 13.46
C HIS A 12 -28.49 -8.24 13.58
N PHE A 13 -27.93 -9.03 12.65
CA PHE A 13 -26.51 -9.38 12.66
C PHE A 13 -25.70 -8.29 11.94
N MET A 14 -24.69 -7.76 12.61
CA MET A 14 -23.72 -6.82 12.06
C MET A 14 -22.53 -7.57 11.46
N PRO A 15 -21.77 -6.95 10.53
CA PRO A 15 -20.53 -7.54 10.04
C PRO A 15 -19.59 -7.89 11.21
N GLY A 16 -19.09 -9.13 11.24
CA GLY A 16 -18.29 -9.68 12.34
C GLY A 16 -19.09 -10.48 13.37
N ASP A 17 -20.42 -10.40 13.36
CA ASP A 17 -21.26 -11.17 14.29
C ASP A 17 -21.34 -12.65 13.92
N GLU A 18 -21.36 -13.50 14.94
CA GLU A 18 -21.60 -14.93 14.79
C GLU A 18 -23.08 -15.20 14.48
N ILE A 19 -23.33 -15.83 13.34
CA ILE A 19 -24.66 -16.21 12.90
C ILE A 19 -25.15 -17.42 13.70
N LYS A 20 -26.26 -17.24 14.42
CA LYS A 20 -26.92 -18.29 15.22
C LYS A 20 -28.42 -18.31 14.96
N GLY A 21 -29.04 -19.50 15.09
CA GLY A 21 -30.49 -19.65 15.00
C GLY A 21 -31.09 -19.54 13.59
N LEU A 22 -30.27 -19.60 12.53
CA LEU A 22 -30.73 -19.71 11.14
C LEU A 22 -30.80 -21.18 10.71
N SER A 23 -31.71 -21.50 9.79
CA SER A 23 -31.79 -22.81 9.16
C SER A 23 -30.63 -23.05 8.19
N ASP A 24 -30.28 -24.31 7.96
CA ASP A 24 -29.18 -24.69 7.05
C ASP A 24 -29.38 -24.18 5.62
N GLU A 25 -30.62 -24.18 5.13
CA GLU A 25 -30.97 -23.64 3.81
C GLU A 25 -30.69 -22.13 3.72
N ARG A 26 -30.99 -21.38 4.79
CA ARG A 26 -30.69 -19.95 4.87
C ARG A 26 -29.19 -19.72 4.96
N ILE A 27 -28.47 -20.52 5.75
CA ILE A 27 -27.01 -20.47 5.85
C ILE A 27 -26.37 -20.69 4.47
N GLN A 28 -26.77 -21.73 3.74
CA GLN A 28 -26.24 -22.02 2.41
C GLN A 28 -26.53 -20.88 1.42
N ALA A 29 -27.76 -20.34 1.41
CA ALA A 29 -28.11 -19.21 0.56
C ALA A 29 -27.25 -17.97 0.87
N LEU A 30 -27.01 -17.69 2.16
CA LEU A 30 -26.17 -16.58 2.59
C LEU A 30 -24.68 -16.83 2.28
N LEU A 31 -24.21 -18.07 2.34
CA LEU A 31 -22.84 -18.44 1.97
C LEU A 31 -22.62 -18.30 0.45
N VAL A 32 -23.58 -18.77 -0.36
CA VAL A 32 -23.58 -18.61 -1.82
C VAL A 32 -23.63 -17.12 -2.20
N SER A 33 -24.40 -16.32 -1.45
CA SER A 33 -24.47 -14.88 -1.63
C SER A 33 -23.24 -14.12 -1.11
N GLY A 34 -22.30 -14.79 -0.40
CA GLY A 34 -21.17 -14.14 0.25
C GLY A 34 -21.55 -13.22 1.41
N ALA A 35 -22.76 -13.38 1.96
CA ALA A 35 -23.24 -12.59 3.08
C ALA A 35 -22.69 -13.07 4.43
N ILE A 36 -22.32 -14.35 4.50
CA ILE A 36 -21.67 -14.98 5.65
C ILE A 36 -20.47 -15.78 5.16
N ALA A 37 -19.49 -16.00 6.03
CA ALA A 37 -18.34 -16.86 5.78
C ALA A 37 -18.08 -17.76 6.99
N GLU A 38 -17.54 -18.96 6.78
CA GLU A 38 -16.97 -19.72 7.89
C GLU A 38 -15.84 -18.90 8.52
N PRO A 39 -15.70 -18.88 9.86
CA PRO A 39 -14.60 -18.20 10.51
C PRO A 39 -13.33 -18.88 10.05
N LYS A 40 -12.71 -18.28 9.04
CA LYS A 40 -11.32 -18.49 8.77
C LYS A 40 -10.63 -18.00 10.02
N GLU A 41 -10.01 -18.90 10.79
CA GLU A 41 -8.96 -18.48 11.73
C GLU A 41 -8.14 -17.43 10.98
N PRO A 42 -7.86 -16.25 11.58
CA PRO A 42 -7.04 -15.27 10.92
C PRO A 42 -5.78 -16.03 10.51
N GLU A 43 -5.67 -16.34 9.22
CA GLU A 43 -4.39 -16.63 8.62
C GLU A 43 -3.66 -15.34 8.92
N LEU A 44 -2.80 -15.37 9.95
CA LEU A 44 -1.71 -14.44 10.10
C LEU A 44 -1.20 -14.27 8.68
N GLU A 45 -1.54 -13.13 8.08
CA GLU A 45 -1.33 -12.89 6.66
C GLU A 45 0.13 -13.22 6.42
N LYS A 46 0.33 -14.28 5.63
CA LYS A 46 1.65 -14.78 5.27
C LYS A 46 2.35 -13.61 4.62
N ASP A 47 3.29 -12.99 5.34
CA ASP A 47 4.35 -12.11 4.86
C ASP A 47 4.01 -11.53 3.48
N ASP A 48 2.94 -10.72 3.45
CA ASP A 48 2.48 -10.14 2.20
C ASP A 48 3.65 -9.27 1.74
N GLY A 49 4.11 -9.39 0.50
CA GLY A 49 5.40 -8.87 0.00
C GLY A 49 5.69 -7.38 0.23
N THR A 50 4.83 -6.67 0.95
CA THR A 50 5.01 -5.39 1.63
C THR A 50 6.40 -5.17 2.22
N ALA A 51 6.99 -6.13 2.94
CA ALA A 51 8.34 -5.96 3.50
C ALA A 51 9.42 -5.86 2.40
N ALA A 52 9.31 -6.69 1.36
CA ALA A 52 10.20 -6.66 0.20
C ALA A 52 9.95 -5.41 -0.68
N GLN A 53 8.69 -5.00 -0.84
CA GLN A 53 8.32 -3.78 -1.55
C GLN A 53 8.81 -2.52 -0.82
N LEU A 54 8.68 -2.48 0.52
CA LEU A 54 9.22 -1.38 1.34
C LEU A 54 10.74 -1.30 1.26
N ALA A 55 11.45 -2.43 1.28
CA ALA A 55 12.89 -2.45 1.09
C ALA A 55 13.29 -1.93 -0.30
N SER A 56 12.59 -2.36 -1.36
CA SER A 56 12.83 -1.90 -2.73
C SER A 56 12.57 -0.40 -2.89
N LEU A 57 11.45 0.11 -2.37
CA LEU A 57 11.11 1.53 -2.41
C LEU A 57 12.09 2.38 -1.58
N THR A 58 12.60 1.85 -0.48
CA THR A 58 13.60 2.56 0.34
C THR A 58 14.93 2.69 -0.39
N ALA A 59 15.38 1.62 -1.06
CA ALA A 59 16.59 1.65 -1.87
C ALA A 59 16.46 2.65 -3.04
N GLU A 60 15.36 2.59 -3.79
CA GLU A 60 15.11 3.49 -4.92
C GLU A 60 15.07 4.97 -4.49
N ASN A 61 14.47 5.28 -3.34
CA ASN A 61 14.46 6.63 -2.79
C ASN A 61 15.87 7.14 -2.44
N ALA A 62 16.76 6.27 -1.93
CA ALA A 62 18.13 6.64 -1.62
C ALA A 62 18.93 6.96 -2.89
N ASP A 63 18.80 6.12 -3.92
CA ASP A 63 19.42 6.33 -5.23
C ASP A 63 18.93 7.61 -5.92
N LEU A 64 17.62 7.85 -5.92
CA LEU A 64 17.04 9.07 -6.48
C LEU A 64 17.54 10.31 -5.76
N LYS A 65 17.62 10.28 -4.42
CA LYS A 65 18.12 11.40 -3.63
C LYS A 65 19.60 11.69 -3.89
N ALA A 66 20.42 10.65 -4.10
CA ALA A 66 21.81 10.80 -4.50
C ALA A 66 21.93 11.47 -5.88
N LYS A 67 21.17 10.99 -6.88
CA LYS A 67 21.14 11.58 -8.23
C LYS A 67 20.69 13.03 -8.24
N VAL A 68 19.64 13.37 -7.47
CA VAL A 68 19.17 14.76 -7.34
C VAL A 68 20.28 15.65 -6.78
N THR A 69 20.97 15.20 -5.72
CA THR A 69 22.08 15.96 -5.12
C THR A 69 23.24 16.16 -6.11
N GLU A 70 23.53 15.17 -6.93
CA GLU A 70 24.57 15.26 -7.97
C GLU A 70 24.19 16.22 -9.10
N LEU A 71 22.94 16.16 -9.54
CA LEU A 71 22.41 17.07 -10.56
C LEU A 71 22.39 18.51 -10.07
N GLU A 72 21.97 18.76 -8.82
CA GLU A 72 21.99 20.10 -8.22
C GLU A 72 23.41 20.67 -8.13
N LYS A 73 24.40 19.85 -7.73
CA LYS A 73 25.82 20.26 -7.73
C LYS A 73 26.32 20.59 -9.13
N SER A 74 25.97 19.75 -10.11
CA SER A 74 26.36 19.95 -11.51
C SER A 74 25.73 21.22 -12.09
N LEU A 75 24.46 21.47 -11.79
CA LEU A 75 23.75 22.68 -12.18
C LEU A 75 24.42 23.91 -11.58
N ALA A 76 24.64 23.94 -10.26
CA ALA A 76 25.28 25.06 -9.58
C ALA A 76 26.73 25.32 -10.10
N ALA A 77 27.47 24.25 -10.44
CA ALA A 77 28.79 24.37 -11.04
C ALA A 77 28.70 24.98 -12.46
N SER A 78 27.74 24.55 -13.26
CA SER A 78 27.51 25.07 -14.61
C SER A 78 27.08 26.54 -14.59
N GLU A 79 26.19 26.93 -13.68
CA GLU A 79 25.75 28.32 -13.49
C GLU A 79 26.91 29.23 -13.07
N LYS A 80 27.75 28.78 -12.13
CA LYS A 80 28.96 29.53 -11.74
C LYS A 80 29.92 29.71 -12.90
N LYS A 81 30.10 28.67 -13.73
CA LYS A 81 30.98 28.73 -14.90
C LYS A 81 30.44 29.71 -15.95
N LEU A 82 29.14 29.67 -16.24
CA LEU A 82 28.46 30.63 -17.11
C LEU A 82 28.59 32.07 -16.58
N ALA A 83 28.37 32.30 -15.29
CA ALA A 83 28.50 33.62 -14.68
C ALA A 83 29.95 34.16 -14.74
N ALA A 84 30.94 33.29 -14.59
CA ALA A 84 32.35 33.65 -14.72
C ALA A 84 32.72 34.00 -16.18
N GLU A 85 32.17 33.26 -17.15
CA GLU A 85 32.42 33.49 -18.58
C GLU A 85 31.77 34.80 -19.06
N ILE A 86 30.54 35.10 -18.63
CA ILE A 86 29.85 36.37 -18.91
C ILE A 86 30.62 37.57 -18.33
N LYS A 87 31.16 37.45 -17.11
CA LYS A 87 31.98 38.52 -16.53
C LYS A 87 33.29 38.74 -17.28
N LYS A 88 33.89 37.68 -17.82
CA LYS A 88 35.15 37.77 -18.58
C LYS A 88 34.94 38.42 -19.94
N THR A 89 33.84 38.13 -20.63
CA THR A 89 33.50 38.75 -21.92
C THR A 89 33.01 40.18 -21.80
N ALA A 90 32.36 40.56 -20.69
CA ALA A 90 31.93 41.94 -20.43
C ALA A 90 33.07 42.90 -20.03
N ALA A 91 34.26 42.37 -19.70
CA ALA A 91 35.43 43.13 -19.27
C ALA A 91 36.54 43.25 -20.34
N SER A 92 36.32 42.70 -21.54
CA SER A 92 37.19 42.85 -22.73
C SER A 92 36.51 43.76 -23.75
#